data_AF-A0A5A9W165-F1
#
_entry.id   AF-A0A5A9W165-F1
#
_cell.length_a   1.000
_cell.length_b   1.000
_cell.length_c   1.000
_cell.angle_alpha   90.00
_cell.angle_beta   90.00
_cell.angle_gamma   90.00
#
_symmetry.space_group_name_H-M   'P 1'
#
loop_
_entity.id
_entity.type
_entity.pdbx_description
1 polymer ?
#
loop_
_entity_poly.entity_id
_entity_poly.type
_entity_poly.pdbx_seq_one_letter_code
_entity_poly.pdbx_strand_id
1 'polypeptide(L)'
;MIPHKLAEGLSQQFNQLLSKAPELPGQKALQHQVQALLQQTFDRLDLVTREEFEAQKAVLLRTREKLEALEETVAQLEAELQVERSAQEPASD
;
A
#
# COMPACT_ATOMS: atom_id res chain seq x y z
N MET A 1 1.52 -8.85 1.45
CA MET A 1 2.16 -9.98 2.15
C MET A 1 2.00 -9.74 3.64
N ILE A 2 1.51 -10.71 4.41
CA ILE A 2 1.46 -10.58 5.87
C ILE A 2 2.92 -10.45 6.36
N PRO A 3 3.30 -9.39 7.09
CA PRO A 3 4.69 -9.23 7.54
C PRO A 3 5.15 -10.44 8.39
N HIS A 4 6.24 -11.11 7.99
CA HIS A 4 6.77 -12.31 8.67
C HIS A 4 7.03 -12.12 10.17
N LYS A 5 7.42 -10.90 10.56
CA LYS A 5 7.62 -10.50 11.98
C LYS A 5 6.36 -10.64 12.85
N LEU A 6 5.18 -10.64 12.24
CA LEU A 6 3.91 -10.79 12.94
C LEU A 6 3.61 -12.25 13.29
N ALA A 7 3.94 -13.17 12.38
CA ALA A 7 3.77 -14.60 12.63
C ALA A 7 4.66 -15.04 13.80
N GLU A 8 5.90 -14.52 13.85
CA GLU A 8 6.81 -14.74 14.98
C GLU A 8 6.31 -14.08 16.28
N GLY A 9 5.88 -12.82 16.24
CA GLY A 9 5.36 -12.13 17.43
C GLY A 9 4.12 -12.80 18.03
N LEU A 10 3.19 -13.23 17.16
CA LEU A 10 1.97 -13.95 17.56
C LEU A 10 2.30 -15.35 18.08
N SER A 11 3.25 -16.05 17.44
CA SER A 11 3.74 -17.35 17.91
C SER A 11 4.42 -17.24 19.29
N GLN A 12 5.26 -16.23 19.51
CA GLN A 12 5.93 -16.02 20.80
C GLN A 12 4.95 -15.70 21.92
N GLN A 13 3.95 -14.84 21.68
CA GLN A 13 2.92 -14.51 22.67
C GLN A 13 2.00 -15.70 22.96
N PHE A 14 1.64 -16.47 21.93
CA PHE A 14 0.85 -17.70 22.07
C PHE A 14 1.61 -18.75 22.88
N ASN A 15 2.91 -18.93 22.59
CA ASN A 15 3.77 -19.85 23.32
C ASN A 15 3.99 -19.40 24.78
N GLN A 16 4.02 -18.08 25.03
CA GLN A 16 4.04 -17.51 26.39
C GLN A 16 2.74 -17.77 27.16
N LEU A 17 1.58 -17.72 26.50
CA LEU A 17 0.30 -18.05 27.14
C LEU A 17 0.17 -19.54 27.44
N LEU A 18 0.60 -20.41 26.53
CA LEU A 18 0.64 -21.86 26.74
C LEU A 18 1.60 -22.28 27.85
N SER A 19 2.79 -21.67 27.91
CA SER A 19 3.81 -22.02 28.91
C SER A 19 3.53 -21.46 30.30
N LYS A 20 2.71 -20.40 30.43
CA LYS A 20 2.35 -19.81 31.73
C LYS A 20 1.12 -20.43 32.39
N ALA A 21 0.46 -21.43 31.80
CA ALA A 21 -0.84 -21.91 32.28
C ALA A 21 -0.87 -23.42 32.59
N PRO A 22 -0.41 -23.86 33.78
CA PRO A 22 -0.71 -25.21 34.30
C PRO A 22 -2.18 -25.39 34.68
N GLU A 23 -2.93 -24.30 34.93
CA GLU A 23 -4.36 -24.32 35.27
C GLU A 23 -5.11 -23.25 34.47
N LEU A 24 -5.81 -23.63 33.40
CA LEU A 24 -6.72 -22.73 32.68
C LEU A 24 -8.16 -22.92 33.22
N PRO A 25 -8.76 -21.91 33.87
CA PRO A 25 -10.18 -21.93 34.22
C PRO A 25 -11.02 -21.62 32.96
N GLY A 26 -11.62 -22.65 32.38
CA GLY A 26 -12.76 -22.54 31.45
C GLY A 26 -12.47 -22.01 30.04
N GLN A 27 -13.12 -22.62 29.04
CA GLN A 27 -13.03 -22.26 27.62
C GLN A 27 -13.30 -20.75 27.34
N LYS A 28 -14.11 -20.10 28.18
CA LYS A 28 -14.47 -18.68 28.04
C LYS A 28 -13.31 -17.72 28.33
N ALA A 29 -12.50 -17.98 29.36
CA ALA A 29 -11.38 -17.09 29.70
C ALA A 29 -10.31 -17.12 28.60
N LEU A 30 -10.04 -18.31 28.05
CA LEU A 30 -9.15 -18.47 26.90
C LEU A 30 -9.68 -17.74 25.66
N GLN A 31 -10.98 -17.86 25.38
CA GLN A 31 -11.62 -17.16 24.26
C GLN A 31 -11.46 -15.64 24.36
N HIS A 32 -11.71 -15.07 25.54
CA HIS A 32 -11.54 -13.63 25.76
C HIS A 32 -10.08 -13.18 25.61
N GLN A 33 -9.12 -13.96 26.11
CA GLN A 33 -7.71 -13.63 26.02
C GLN A 33 -7.20 -13.68 24.57
N VAL A 34 -7.63 -14.68 23.79
CA VAL A 34 -7.31 -14.79 22.36
C VAL A 34 -7.95 -13.65 21.58
N GLN A 35 -9.20 -13.28 21.87
CA GLN A 35 -9.88 -12.17 21.21
C GLN A 35 -9.20 -10.82 21.49
N ALA A 36 -8.76 -10.59 22.73
CA ALA A 36 -8.03 -9.38 23.11
C ALA A 36 -6.67 -9.28 22.39
N LEU A 37 -5.95 -10.40 22.27
CA LEU A 37 -4.69 -10.45 21.50
C LEU A 37 -4.91 -10.17 20.02
N LEU A 38 -5.93 -10.77 19.40
CA LEU A 38 -6.25 -10.54 17.99
C LEU A 38 -6.56 -9.07 17.73
N GLN A 39 -7.40 -8.46 18.57
CA GLN A 39 -7.73 -7.03 18.47
C GLN A 39 -6.48 -6.16 18.63
N GLN A 40 -5.65 -6.42 19.65
CA GLN A 40 -4.39 -5.70 19.85
C GLN A 40 -3.41 -5.88 18.67
N THR A 41 -3.37 -7.05 18.04
CA THR A 41 -2.57 -7.26 16.83
C THR A 41 -3.14 -6.53 15.64
N PHE A 42 -4.46 -6.52 15.42
CA PHE A 42 -5.08 -5.74 14.36
C PHE A 42 -4.87 -4.25 14.54
N ASP A 43 -4.90 -3.73 15.77
CA ASP A 43 -4.61 -2.31 16.08
C ASP A 43 -3.15 -1.93 15.85
N ARG A 44 -2.23 -2.91 15.93
CA ARG A 44 -0.79 -2.72 15.65
C ARG A 44 -0.44 -2.88 14.17
N LEU A 45 -1.35 -3.40 13.38
CA LEU A 45 -1.25 -3.36 11.94
C LEU A 45 -1.81 -1.99 11.55
N ASP A 46 -1.03 -1.15 10.87
CA ASP A 46 -1.53 0.07 10.23
C ASP A 46 -2.52 -0.33 9.10
N LEU A 47 -3.67 -0.89 9.49
CA LEU A 47 -4.66 -1.43 8.59
C LEU A 47 -5.38 -0.24 7.98
N VAL A 48 -5.06 0.00 6.72
CA VAL A 48 -5.95 0.78 5.87
C VAL A 48 -7.21 -0.04 5.63
N THR A 49 -8.35 0.60 5.81
CA THR A 49 -9.63 0.01 5.45
C THR A 49 -9.64 -0.31 3.95
N ARG A 50 -10.47 -1.28 3.56
CA ARG A 50 -10.62 -1.60 2.14
C ARG A 50 -11.06 -0.36 1.33
N GLU A 51 -11.89 0.49 1.90
CA GLU A 51 -12.37 1.72 1.26
C GLU A 51 -11.23 2.72 1.02
N GLU A 52 -10.34 2.92 2.00
CA GLU A 52 -9.16 3.77 1.86
C GLU A 52 -8.18 3.23 0.80
N PHE A 53 -7.99 1.91 0.75
CA PHE A 53 -7.16 1.28 -0.28
C PHE A 53 -7.74 1.51 -1.69
N GLU A 54 -9.04 1.30 -1.89
CA GLU A 54 -9.68 1.54 -3.18
C GLU A 54 -9.65 3.04 -3.56
N ALA A 55 -9.79 3.94 -2.58
CA ALA A 55 -9.66 5.38 -2.80
C ALA A 55 -8.25 5.76 -3.28
N GLN A 56 -7.20 5.25 -2.63
CA GLN A 56 -5.81 5.49 -3.06
C GLN A 56 -5.54 4.94 -4.46
N LYS A 57 -6.06 3.74 -4.76
CA LYS A 57 -5.96 3.15 -6.10
C LYS A 57 -6.63 4.01 -7.17
N ALA A 58 -7.80 4.57 -6.88
CA ALA A 58 -8.50 5.49 -7.79
C ALA A 58 -7.70 6.77 -8.04
N VAL A 59 -7.08 7.34 -7.00
CA VAL A 59 -6.19 8.51 -7.15
C VAL A 59 -4.98 8.18 -8.01
N LEU A 60 -4.36 7.00 -7.82
CA LEU A 60 -3.24 6.54 -8.64
C LEU A 60 -3.62 6.35 -10.10
N LEU A 61 -4.78 5.75 -10.37
CA LEU A 61 -5.28 5.58 -11.73
C LEU A 61 -5.46 6.93 -12.44
N ARG A 62 -6.15 7.87 -11.78
CA ARG A 62 -6.35 9.22 -12.31
C ARG A 62 -5.04 9.97 -12.53
N THR A 63 -4.05 9.76 -11.66
CA THR A 63 -2.74 10.38 -11.81
C THR A 63 -2.00 9.82 -13.02
N ARG A 64 -2.11 8.50 -13.27
CA ARG A 64 -1.54 7.87 -14.47
C ARG A 64 -2.18 8.41 -15.75
N GLU A 65 -3.52 8.48 -15.80
CA GLU A 65 -4.23 9.05 -16.96
C GLU A 65 -3.80 10.50 -17.25
N LYS A 66 -3.66 11.32 -16.20
CA LYS A 66 -3.17 12.70 -16.36
C LYS A 66 -1.71 12.77 -16.79
N LEU A 67 -0.88 11.84 -16.31
CA LEU A 67 0.53 11.78 -16.70
C LEU A 67 0.65 11.44 -18.19
N GLU A 68 -0.07 10.42 -18.65
CA GLU A 68 -0.09 10.01 -20.06
C GLU A 68 -0.55 11.17 -20.98
N ALA A 69 -1.61 11.89 -20.59
CA ALA A 69 -2.08 13.05 -21.36
C ALA A 69 -1.05 14.21 -21.40
N LEU A 70 -0.32 14.43 -20.30
CA LEU A 70 0.75 15.44 -20.27
C LEU A 70 1.95 15.01 -21.11
N GLU A 71 2.34 13.73 -21.05
CA GLU A 71 3.40 13.17 -21.90
C GLU A 71 3.07 13.34 -23.39
N GLU A 72 1.82 13.08 -23.78
CA GLU A 72 1.36 13.31 -25.16
C GLU A 72 1.42 14.79 -25.54
N THR A 73 0.96 15.68 -24.65
CA THR A 73 0.99 17.13 -24.89
C THR A 73 2.43 17.63 -25.07
N VAL A 74 3.36 17.16 -24.24
CA VAL A 74 4.78 17.53 -24.34
C VAL A 74 5.36 17.02 -25.67
N ALA A 75 5.08 15.77 -26.05
CA ALA A 75 5.56 15.22 -27.31
C ALA A 75 5.06 16.00 -28.53
N GLN A 76 3.80 16.45 -28.52
CA GLN A 76 3.25 17.31 -29.57
C GLN A 76 3.98 18.65 -29.66
N LEU A 77 4.17 19.33 -28.52
CA LEU A 77 4.88 20.61 -28.47
C LEU A 77 6.34 20.49 -28.90
N GLU A 78 7.03 19.41 -28.49
CA GLU A 78 8.41 19.13 -28.92
C GLU A 78 8.49 18.93 -30.45
N ALA A 79 7.51 18.22 -31.03
CA ALA A 79 7.43 18.03 -32.47
C ALA A 79 7.17 19.35 -33.23
N GLU A 80 6.24 20.17 -32.75
CA GLU A 80 5.94 21.50 -33.32
C GLU A 80 7.19 22.40 -33.30
N LEU A 81 7.88 22.47 -32.17
CA LEU A 81 9.12 23.25 -32.04
C LEU A 81 10.22 22.76 -32.99
N GLN A 82 10.31 21.45 -33.24
CA GLN A 82 11.27 20.90 -34.17
C GLN A 82 10.94 21.26 -35.64
N VAL A 83 9.65 21.25 -35.99
CA VAL A 83 9.17 21.72 -37.30
C VAL A 83 9.50 23.21 -37.49
N GLU A 84 9.18 24.05 -36.50
CA GLU A 84 9.48 25.49 -36.55
C GLU A 84 10.98 25.78 -36.69
N ARG A 85 11.82 25.05 -35.94
CA ARG A 85 13.29 25.17 -36.07
C ARG A 85 13.79 24.79 -37.46
N SER A 86 13.29 23.69 -38.02
CA SER A 86 13.66 23.24 -39.37
C SER A 86 13.18 24.19 -40.48
N ALA A 87 12.07 24.91 -40.25
CA ALA A 87 11.57 25.93 -41.18
C ALA A 87 12.35 27.26 -41.12
N GLN A 88 13.04 27.52 -40.00
CA GLN A 88 13.87 28.73 -39.79
C GLN A 88 15.34 28.57 -40.21
N GLU A 89 15.76 27.39 -40.66
CA GLU A 89 17.01 27.20 -41.40
C GLU A 89 16.77 27.13 -42.94
N PRO A 90 16.37 28.22 -43.64
CA PRO A 90 16.54 28.27 -45.07
C PRO A 90 17.99 28.66 -45.40
N ALA A 91 18.68 27.74 -46.08
CA ALA A 91 19.81 27.96 -47.00
C ALA A 91 20.70 29.18 -46.70
N SER A 92 21.74 28.95 -45.91
CA SER A 92 23.02 29.65 -46.09
C SER A 92 23.96 28.75 -46.88
N ASP A 93 23.68 28.59 -48.19
CA ASP A 93 24.68 28.29 -49.22
C ASP A 93 24.14 28.71 -50.61
#